data_AF-A0AAN8F9L2-F1
#
_entry.id   AF-A0AAN8F9L2-F1
#
_cell.length_a   1.000
_cell.length_b   1.000
_cell.length_c   1.000
_cell.angle_alpha   90.00
_cell.angle_beta   90.00
_cell.angle_gamma   90.00
#
_symmetry.space_group_name_H-M   'P 1'
#
loop_
_entity.id
_entity.type
_entity.pdbx_description
1 polymer ?
#
loop_
_entity_poly.entity_id
_entity_poly.type
_entity_poly.pdbx_seq_one_letter_code
_entity_poly.pdbx_strand_id
1 'polypeptide(L)'
;MAGAFLIRGLAERFGRKNALQISHCIQLAACALTVFSFYRTDSVIYSVARFLLGFGITISCGIAPMFITECSPKECRGAISMVNGILLQAALVVGAILAMLTSDIRKL
;
A
#
# COMPACT_ATOMS: atom_id res chain seq x y z
N MET A 1 -1.67 -0.19 -15.34
CA MET A 1 -0.72 -0.98 -16.18
C MET A 1 0.72 -0.47 -16.12
N ALA A 2 1.01 0.84 -16.05
CA ALA A 2 2.39 1.35 -15.94
C ALA A 2 3.14 0.98 -14.63
N GLY A 3 2.44 0.97 -13.48
CA GLY A 3 3.06 0.60 -12.20
C GLY A 3 3.56 -0.85 -12.12
N ALA A 4 2.91 -1.78 -12.83
CA ALA A 4 3.28 -3.21 -12.82
C ALA A 4 4.63 -3.50 -13.50
N PHE A 5 5.04 -2.69 -14.48
CA PHE A 5 6.35 -2.79 -15.12
C PHE A 5 7.47 -2.33 -14.18
N LEU A 6 7.24 -1.27 -13.40
CA LEU A 6 8.18 -0.79 -12.38
C LEU A 6 8.32 -1.79 -11.22
N ILE A 7 7.24 -2.45 -10.83
CA ILE A 7 7.25 -3.48 -9.77
C ILE A 7 8.20 -4.63 -10.12
N ARG A 8 8.20 -5.11 -11.38
CA ARG A 8 9.13 -6.16 -11.82
C ARG A 8 10.58 -5.68 -11.82
N GLY A 9 10.86 -4.50 -12.36
CA GLY A 9 12.24 -3.96 -12.39
C GLY A 9 12.83 -3.66 -11.01
N LEU A 10 12.01 -3.18 -10.06
CA LEU A 10 12.44 -2.88 -8.70
C LEU A 10 12.56 -4.15 -7.84
N ALA A 11 11.64 -5.11 -8.00
CA ALA A 11 11.68 -6.39 -7.29
C ALA A 11 12.89 -7.25 -7.70
N GLU A 12 13.32 -7.18 -8.96
CA GLU A 12 14.49 -7.92 -9.44
C GLU A 12 15.83 -7.25 -9.11
N ARG A 13 15.89 -5.91 -9.02
CA ARG A 13 17.16 -5.22 -8.67
C ARG A 13 17.45 -5.13 -7.17
N PHE A 14 16.44 -5.00 -6.31
CA PHE A 14 16.65 -4.77 -4.87
C PHE A 14 16.44 -6.01 -3.98
N GLY A 15 15.89 -7.10 -4.52
CA GLY A 15 15.50 -8.29 -3.77
C GLY A 15 14.11 -8.13 -3.13
N ARG A 16 13.33 -9.22 -3.14
CA ARG A 16 11.89 -9.22 -2.78
C ARG A 16 11.58 -8.69 -1.37
N LYS A 17 12.43 -8.98 -0.38
CA LYS A 17 12.31 -8.45 0.99
C LYS A 17 12.57 -6.95 1.09
N ASN A 18 13.66 -6.48 0.47
CA ASN A 18 14.05 -5.06 0.55
C ASN A 18 13.08 -4.19 -0.25
N ALA A 19 12.57 -4.66 -1.39
CA ALA A 19 11.58 -3.95 -2.17
C ALA A 19 10.28 -3.70 -1.37
N LEU A 20 9.86 -4.66 -0.55
CA LEU A 20 8.71 -4.50 0.35
C LEU A 20 9.00 -3.44 1.44
N GLN A 21 10.20 -3.46 2.04
CA GLN A 21 10.60 -2.48 3.06
C GLN A 21 10.69 -1.06 2.48
N ILE A 22 11.29 -0.89 1.31
CA ILE A 22 11.38 0.41 0.61
C ILE A 22 9.98 0.97 0.32
N SER A 23 9.04 0.11 -0.09
CA SER A 23 7.66 0.51 -0.37
C SER A 23 6.96 1.05 0.88
N HIS A 24 7.16 0.41 2.04
CA HIS A 24 6.67 0.93 3.33
C HIS A 24 7.36 2.24 3.75
N CYS A 25 8.67 2.39 3.50
CA CYS A 25 9.36 3.66 3.75
C CYS A 25 8.79 4.81 2.91
N ILE A 26 8.51 4.57 1.62
CA ILE A 26 7.85 5.56 0.74
C ILE A 26 6.46 5.92 1.28
N GLN A 27 5.71 4.92 1.74
CA GLN A 27 4.37 5.11 2.31
C GLN A 27 4.41 5.95 3.60
N LEU A 28 5.39 5.69 4.48
CA LEU A 28 5.61 6.49 5.69
C LEU A 28 5.98 7.93 5.35
N ALA A 29 6.88 8.14 4.39
CA ALA A 29 7.25 9.48 3.91
C ALA A 29 6.03 10.22 3.33
N ALA A 30 5.20 9.54 2.55
CA ALA A 30 3.97 10.12 1.99
C ALA A 30 2.95 10.48 3.09
N CYS A 31 2.85 9.66 4.15
CA CYS A 31 2.01 9.94 5.30
C CYS A 31 2.50 11.18 6.06
N ALA A 32 3.81 11.27 6.34
CA ALA A 32 4.42 12.44 6.96
C ALA A 32 4.18 13.72 6.13
N LEU A 33 4.30 13.62 4.79
CA LEU A 33 4.02 14.74 3.89
C LEU A 33 2.53 15.14 3.90
N THR A 34 1.62 14.16 4.05
CA THR A 34 0.18 14.41 4.18
C THR A 34 -0.13 15.17 5.48
N VAL A 35 0.50 14.78 6.60
CA VAL A 35 0.36 15.48 7.89
C VAL A 35 0.95 16.88 7.83
N PHE A 36 2.12 17.04 7.20
CA PHE A 36 2.74 18.36 7.01
C PHE A 36 1.88 19.28 6.13
N SER A 37 1.27 18.74 5.08
CA SER A 37 0.35 19.47 4.21
C SER A 37 -0.90 19.96 4.95
N PHE A 38 -1.37 19.23 5.96
CA PHE A 38 -2.48 19.68 6.82
C PHE A 38 -2.11 20.94 7.62
N TYR A 39 -0.84 21.07 8.01
CA TYR A 39 -0.35 22.24 8.78
C TYR A 39 -0.14 23.49 7.92
N ARG A 40 0.20 23.31 6.63
CA ARG A 40 0.46 24.40 5.66
C ARG A 40 -0.78 24.82 4.85
N THR A 41 -1.88 24.05 4.91
CA THR A 41 -3.12 24.28 4.13
C THR A 41 -2.90 24.38 2.62
N ASP A 42 -1.83 23.78 2.10
CA ASP A 42 -1.47 23.80 0.68
C ASP A 42 -2.06 22.61 -0.07
N SER A 43 -2.98 22.84 -1.00
CA SER A 43 -3.64 21.77 -1.77
C SER A 43 -2.70 21.04 -2.73
N VAL A 44 -1.62 21.69 -3.17
CA VAL A 44 -0.65 21.11 -4.10
C VAL A 44 0.18 20.02 -3.41
N ILE A 45 0.65 20.28 -2.19
CA ILE A 45 1.47 19.33 -1.41
C ILE A 45 0.65 18.09 -1.06
N TYR A 46 -0.63 18.27 -0.73
CA TYR A 46 -1.56 17.18 -0.47
C TYR A 46 -1.77 16.27 -1.69
N SER A 47 -1.90 16.84 -2.88
CA SER A 47 -2.06 16.08 -4.14
C SER A 47 -0.82 15.23 -4.43
N VAL A 48 0.38 15.79 -4.26
CA VAL A 48 1.65 15.07 -4.42
C VAL A 48 1.79 13.95 -3.39
N ALA A 49 1.44 14.20 -2.12
CA ALA A 49 1.49 13.20 -1.07
C ALA A 49 0.58 12.00 -1.38
N ARG A 50 -0.62 12.24 -1.94
CA ARG A 50 -1.55 11.18 -2.36
C ARG A 50 -1.04 10.38 -3.55
N PHE A 51 -0.37 11.04 -4.50
CA PHE A 51 0.25 10.35 -5.62
C PHE A 51 1.36 9.40 -5.15
N LEU A 52 2.24 9.86 -4.25
CA LEU A 52 3.29 9.03 -3.64
C LEU A 52 2.72 7.88 -2.81
N LEU A 53 1.68 8.15 -2.01
CA LEU A 53 1.03 7.13 -1.20
C LEU A 53 0.42 6.02 -2.08
N GLY A 54 -0.30 6.40 -3.14
CA GLY A 54 -0.89 5.46 -4.10
C GLY A 54 0.17 4.63 -4.83
N PHE A 55 1.29 5.24 -5.20
CA PHE A 55 2.42 4.53 -5.80
C PHE A 55 3.00 3.47 -4.85
N GLY A 56 3.25 3.84 -3.59
CA GLY A 56 3.72 2.89 -2.57
C GLY A 56 2.74 1.73 -2.31
N ILE A 57 1.43 2.03 -2.22
CA ILE A 57 0.39 1.00 -2.01
C ILE A 57 0.36 0.02 -3.17
N THR A 58 0.44 0.50 -4.41
CA THR A 58 0.41 -0.34 -5.61
C THR A 58 1.58 -1.33 -5.62
N ILE A 59 2.77 -0.89 -5.22
CA ILE A 59 3.96 -1.73 -5.16
C ILE A 59 3.86 -2.75 -4.02
N SER A 60 3.56 -2.31 -2.79
CA SER A 60 3.43 -3.21 -1.64
C SER A 60 2.35 -4.28 -1.85
N CYS A 61 1.19 -3.91 -2.40
CA CYS A 61 0.07 -4.81 -2.62
C CYS A 61 0.39 -5.88 -3.70
N GLY A 62 1.28 -5.58 -4.65
CA GLY A 62 1.76 -6.56 -5.63
C GLY A 62 2.86 -7.50 -5.11
N ILE A 63 3.81 -6.95 -4.31
CA ILE A 63 4.96 -7.72 -3.80
C ILE A 63 4.56 -8.62 -2.61
N ALA A 64 3.63 -8.18 -1.76
CA ALA A 64 3.19 -8.94 -0.59
C ALA A 64 2.68 -10.36 -0.91
N PRO A 65 1.67 -10.57 -1.79
CA PRO A 65 1.22 -11.92 -2.14
C PRO A 65 2.32 -12.72 -2.82
N MET A 66 3.14 -12.09 -3.68
CA MET A 66 4.23 -12.74 -4.40
C MET A 66 5.28 -13.32 -3.44
N PHE A 67 5.70 -12.52 -2.45
CA PHE A 67 6.64 -12.94 -1.42
C PHE A 67 6.07 -14.09 -0.58
N ILE A 68 4.81 -13.97 -0.16
CA ILE A 68 4.14 -15.00 0.64
C ILE A 68 4.03 -16.31 -0.16
N THR A 69 3.66 -16.27 -1.44
CA THR A 69 3.59 -17.47 -2.29
C THR A 69 4.96 -18.12 -2.55
N GLU A 70 6.05 -17.37 -2.51
CA GLU A 70 7.40 -17.91 -2.67
C GLU A 70 7.91 -18.63 -1.42
N CYS A 71 7.55 -18.14 -0.22
CA CYS A 71 7.81 -18.83 1.04
C CYS A 71 6.93 -20.06 1.26
N SER A 72 5.90 -20.26 0.43
CA SER A 72 4.86 -21.26 0.66
C SER A 72 5.16 -22.63 0.00
N PRO A 73 4.88 -23.75 0.71
CA PRO A 73 5.03 -25.11 0.17
C PRO A 73 4.11 -25.33 -1.04
N LYS A 74 4.54 -26.17 -1.99
CA LYS A 74 3.96 -26.28 -3.33
C LYS A 74 2.48 -26.66 -3.31
N GLU A 75 2.04 -27.37 -2.28
CA GLU A 75 0.70 -27.91 -2.11
C GLU A 75 -0.33 -26.84 -1.70
N CYS A 76 0.09 -25.75 -1.04
CA CYS A 76 -0.81 -24.76 -0.44
C CYS A 76 -0.78 -23.37 -1.10
N ARG A 77 -0.04 -23.18 -2.20
CA ARG A 77 0.15 -21.86 -2.84
C ARG A 77 -1.16 -21.19 -3.24
N GLY A 78 -2.14 -21.97 -3.73
CA GLY A 78 -3.46 -21.47 -4.10
C GLY A 78 -4.25 -20.94 -2.90
N ALA A 79 -4.31 -21.72 -1.81
CA ALA A 79 -5.02 -21.34 -0.58
C ALA A 79 -4.43 -20.07 0.04
N ILE A 80 -3.09 -19.94 0.03
CA ILE A 80 -2.40 -18.80 0.64
C ILE A 80 -2.61 -17.52 -0.18
N SER A 81 -2.65 -17.61 -1.51
CA SER A 81 -3.01 -16.47 -2.36
C SER A 81 -4.45 -16.02 -2.13
N MET A 82 -5.39 -16.95 -1.95
CA MET A 82 -6.79 -16.62 -1.65
C MET A 82 -6.93 -15.94 -0.29
N VAL A 83 -6.27 -16.46 0.74
CA VAL A 83 -6.25 -15.85 2.08
C VAL A 83 -5.73 -14.42 2.03
N ASN A 84 -4.63 -14.16 1.32
CA ASN A 84 -4.11 -12.80 1.15
C ASN A 84 -5.12 -11.87 0.45
N GLY A 85 -5.83 -12.36 -0.57
CA GLY A 85 -6.88 -11.60 -1.24
C GLY A 85 -8.05 -11.24 -0.33
N ILE A 86 -8.52 -12.20 0.47
CA ILE A 86 -9.61 -11.99 1.45
C ILE A 86 -9.18 -10.98 2.53
N LEU A 87 -7.96 -11.11 3.06
CA LEU A 87 -7.40 -10.17 4.03
C LEU A 87 -7.32 -8.75 3.47
N LEU A 88 -6.88 -8.59 2.22
CA LEU A 88 -6.84 -7.28 1.57
C LEU A 88 -8.25 -6.69 1.42
N GLN A 89 -9.21 -7.50 0.97
CA GLN A 89 -10.60 -7.06 0.81
C GLN A 89 -11.22 -6.64 2.15
N ALA A 90 -10.97 -7.42 3.21
CA ALA A 90 -11.43 -7.12 4.57
C ALA A 90 -10.77 -5.83 5.09
N ALA A 91 -9.47 -5.63 4.88
CA ALA A 91 -8.76 -4.42 5.26
C ALA A 91 -9.34 -3.17 4.58
N LEU A 92 -9.73 -3.27 3.30
CA LEU A 92 -10.39 -2.18 2.59
C LEU A 92 -11.77 -1.85 3.18
N VAL A 93 -12.57 -2.86 3.53
CA VAL A 93 -13.89 -2.65 4.17
C VAL A 93 -13.74 -1.97 5.52
N VAL A 94 -12.84 -2.47 6.38
CA VAL A 94 -12.57 -1.86 7.69
C VAL A 94 -12.06 -0.42 7.53
N GLY A 95 -11.14 -0.18 6.58
CA GLY A 95 -10.64 1.15 6.28
C GLY A 95 -11.74 2.11 5.81
N ALA A 96 -12.67 1.64 4.98
CA ALA A 96 -13.81 2.44 4.53
C ALA A 96 -14.76 2.81 5.67
N ILE A 97 -15.08 1.86 6.56
CA ILE A 97 -15.94 2.09 7.74
C ILE A 97 -15.29 3.12 8.68
N LEU A 98 -14.00 2.97 8.98
CA LEU A 98 -13.26 3.92 9.82
C LEU A 98 -13.20 5.32 9.20
N ALA A 99 -13.00 5.41 7.89
CA ALA A 99 -13.01 6.68 7.18
C ALA A 99 -14.38 7.38 7.27
N MET A 100 -15.47 6.62 7.10
CA MET A 100 -16.84 7.13 7.27
C MET A 100 -17.07 7.64 8.70
N LEU A 101 -16.73 6.83 9.71
CA LEU A 101 -16.89 7.21 11.12
C LEU A 101 -16.12 8.49 11.47
N THR A 102 -14.88 8.61 10.99
CA THR A 102 -14.04 9.80 11.22
C THR A 102 -14.61 11.04 10.53
N SER A 103 -15.27 10.86 9.37
CA SER A 103 -15.90 11.96 8.65
C SER A 103 -17.18 12.48 9.32
N ASP A 104 -17.90 11.61 10.03
CA ASP A 104 -19.10 11.97 10.79
C ASP A 104 -18.74 12.79 12.04
N ILE A 105 -17.72 12.36 12.79
CA ILE A 105 -17.22 13.07 13.98
C ILE A 105 -16.76 14.51 13.65
N ARG A 106 -16.24 14.76 12.45
CA ARG A 106 -15.76 16.10 12.04
C ARG A 106 -16.90 17.05 11.65
N LYS A 107 -18.14 16.57 11.52
CA LYS A 107 -19.32 17.40 11.18
C LYS A 107 -20.12 17.88 12.40
N LEU A 108 -19.85 17.34 13.58
CA LEU A 108 -20.38 17.78 14.88
C LEU A 108 -19.47 18.84 15.52
#